data_AF-A0A811UR31-F1
#
_entry.id   AF-A0A811UR31-F1
#
_cell.length_a   1.000
_cell.length_b   1.000
_cell.length_c   1.000
_cell.angle_alpha   90.00
_cell.angle_beta   90.00
_cell.angle_gamma   90.00
#
_symmetry.space_group_name_H-M   'P 1'
#
loop_
_entity.id
_entity.type
_entity.pdbx_description
1 polymer ?
#
loop_
_entity_poly.entity_id
_entity_poly.type
_entity_poly.pdbx_seq_one_letter_code
_entity_poly.pdbx_strand_id
1 'polypeptide(L)'
;MQRSKEPALRSFTEIQQLLQQGKKRDVKSILRENSWPINSPIRAQLWPALCAQHQTKQNMLDGFYWDMVHQVFGTTELSDKPIMLPAFVDPAHCLTYHLTRTGRSVADRIVNVLGYDCPDITYSPVLYPITSILLHFMSGE
;
A
#
# COMPACT_ATOMS: atom_id res chain seq x y z
N MET A 1 31.46 0.33 29.16
CA MET A 1 30.44 0.69 28.15
C MET A 1 29.10 0.11 28.58
N GLN A 2 28.18 0.91 29.12
CA GLN A 2 26.81 0.47 29.39
C GLN A 2 26.10 0.23 28.06
N ARG A 3 25.63 -0.99 27.81
CA ARG A 3 24.62 -1.23 26.77
C ARG A 3 23.34 -0.55 27.21
N SER A 4 23.03 0.60 26.63
CA SER A 4 21.70 1.20 26.70
C SER A 4 20.70 0.11 26.30
N LYS A 5 19.76 -0.25 27.18
CA LYS A 5 18.63 -1.10 26.80
C LYS A 5 17.86 -0.33 25.74
N GLU A 6 17.95 -0.75 24.48
CA GLU A 6 17.05 -0.24 23.45
C GLU A 6 15.62 -0.44 23.94
N PRO A 7 14.79 0.62 23.95
CA PRO A 7 13.40 0.49 24.37
C PRO A 7 12.71 -0.56 23.50
N ALA A 8 11.91 -1.43 24.12
CA ALA A 8 11.15 -2.44 23.40
C ALA A 8 10.29 -1.76 22.32
N LEU A 9 10.39 -2.26 21.08
CA LEU A 9 9.62 -1.76 19.95
C LEU A 9 8.12 -1.88 20.23
N ARG A 10 7.37 -0.83 19.89
CA ARG A 10 5.91 -0.79 20.05
C ARG A 10 5.22 -1.80 19.13
N SER A 11 4.17 -2.44 19.63
CA SER A 11 3.36 -3.40 18.87
C SER A 11 2.27 -2.72 18.04
N PHE A 12 1.71 -3.46 17.07
CA PHE A 12 0.57 -2.97 16.28
C PHE A 12 -0.65 -2.69 17.17
N THR A 13 -0.95 -3.55 18.14
CA THR A 13 -2.11 -3.42 19.03
C THR A 13 -2.09 -2.09 19.80
N GLU A 14 -0.92 -1.68 20.30
CA GLU A 14 -0.76 -0.39 20.98
C GLU A 14 -1.05 0.78 20.04
N ILE A 15 -0.54 0.73 18.81
CA ILE A 15 -0.77 1.78 17.81
C ILE A 15 -2.25 1.82 17.41
N GLN A 16 -2.88 0.66 17.22
CA GLN A 16 -4.29 0.56 16.87
C GLN A 16 -5.18 1.18 17.95
N GLN A 17 -4.91 0.93 19.22
CA GLN A 17 -5.63 1.56 20.34
C GLN A 17 -5.50 3.09 20.31
N LEU A 18 -4.29 3.61 20.05
CA LEU A 18 -4.08 5.06 19.94
C LEU A 18 -4.78 5.66 18.72
N LEU A 19 -4.80 4.96 17.59
CA LEU A 19 -5.54 5.36 16.39
C LEU A 19 -7.05 5.44 16.67
N GLN A 20 -7.63 4.43 17.33
CA GLN A 20 -9.04 4.40 17.72
C GLN A 20 -9.40 5.52 18.71
N GLN A 21 -8.47 5.90 19.59
CA GLN A 21 -8.63 7.02 20.52
C GLN A 21 -8.41 8.39 19.85
N GLY A 22 -8.10 8.45 18.56
CA GLY A 22 -7.82 9.70 17.84
C GLY A 22 -6.49 10.37 18.22
N LYS A 23 -5.60 9.67 18.93
CA LYS A 23 -4.30 10.19 19.43
C LYS A 23 -3.23 10.22 18.34
N LYS A 24 -3.51 10.92 17.24
CA LYS A 24 -2.64 10.98 16.04
C LYS A 24 -1.23 11.53 16.33
N ARG A 25 -1.09 12.42 17.31
CA ARG A 25 0.23 12.97 17.71
C ARG A 25 1.13 11.91 18.33
N ASP A 26 0.57 11.08 19.21
CA ASP A 26 1.30 10.00 19.89
C ASP A 26 1.72 8.93 18.88
N VAL A 27 0.79 8.52 18.01
CA VAL A 27 1.08 7.60 16.90
C VAL A 27 2.22 8.14 16.03
N LYS A 28 2.18 9.42 15.67
CA LYS A 28 3.24 10.06 14.88
C LYS A 28 4.60 10.04 15.57
N SER A 29 4.66 10.26 16.90
CA SER A 29 5.93 10.14 17.65
C SER A 29 6.44 8.71 17.61
N ILE A 30 5.56 7.74 17.87
CA ILE A 30 5.90 6.31 17.83
C ILE A 30 6.50 5.94 16.47
N LEU A 31 5.86 6.31 15.35
CA LEU A 31 6.34 6.00 14.00
C LEU A 31 7.71 6.61 13.68
N ARG A 32 8.06 7.76 14.28
CA ARG A 32 9.34 8.45 14.07
C ARG A 32 10.46 7.89 14.93
N GLU A 33 10.13 7.36 16.10
CA GLU A 33 11.10 6.87 17.09
C GLU A 33 11.29 5.35 17.04
N ASN A 34 10.31 4.59 16.52
CA ASN A 34 10.37 3.14 16.45
C ASN A 34 10.91 2.67 15.10
N SER A 35 12.14 2.17 15.09
CA SER A 35 12.79 1.61 13.90
C SER A 35 12.56 0.10 13.80
N TRP A 36 11.36 -0.33 13.38
CA TRP A 36 11.10 -1.75 13.17
C TRP A 36 11.98 -2.32 12.04
N PRO A 37 12.59 -3.51 12.23
CA PRO A 37 13.36 -4.21 11.20
C PRO A 37 12.59 -4.35 9.89
N ILE A 38 13.30 -4.39 8.76
CA ILE A 38 12.66 -4.47 7.43
C ILE A 38 11.77 -5.71 7.28
N ASN A 39 12.18 -6.84 7.84
CA ASN A 39 11.46 -8.12 7.84
C ASN A 39 10.40 -8.22 8.95
N SER A 40 10.11 -7.14 9.68
CA SER A 40 9.08 -7.16 10.72
C SER A 40 7.69 -7.33 10.09
N PRO A 41 6.85 -8.25 10.60
CA PRO A 41 5.50 -8.47 10.08
C PRO A 41 4.54 -7.32 10.40
N ILE A 42 4.96 -6.34 11.23
CA ILE A 42 4.11 -5.24 11.69
C ILE A 42 3.53 -4.42 10.53
N ARG A 43 4.30 -4.22 9.45
CA ARG A 43 3.90 -3.38 8.30
C ARG A 43 2.66 -3.93 7.58
N ALA A 44 2.49 -5.25 7.56
CA ALA A 44 1.33 -5.91 6.97
C ALA A 44 0.00 -5.51 7.63
N GLN A 45 0.02 -5.14 8.91
CA GLN A 45 -1.16 -4.67 9.65
C GLN A 45 -1.16 -3.14 9.81
N LEU A 46 0.01 -2.57 10.04
CA LEU A 46 0.18 -1.14 10.34
C LEU A 46 -0.10 -0.26 9.13
N TRP A 47 0.44 -0.59 7.95
CA TRP A 47 0.26 0.27 6.78
C TRP A 47 -1.19 0.34 6.29
N PRO A 48 -1.97 -0.76 6.19
CA PRO A 48 -3.38 -0.68 5.86
C PRO A 48 -4.16 0.21 6.84
N ALA A 49 -3.93 0.05 8.15
CA ALA A 49 -4.57 0.87 9.18
C ALA A 49 -4.22 2.37 9.04
N LEU A 50 -2.95 2.68 8.72
CA LEU A 50 -2.51 4.05 8.50
C LEU A 50 -3.06 4.66 7.21
N CYS A 51 -3.21 3.89 6.14
CA CYS A 51 -3.83 4.36 4.89
C CYS A 51 -5.34 4.59 5.09
N ALA A 52 -6.03 3.66 5.77
CA ALA A 52 -7.47 3.71 5.99
C ALA A 52 -7.94 4.94 6.79
N GLN A 53 -7.10 5.49 7.68
CA GLN A 53 -7.48 6.64 8.52
C GLN A 53 -7.82 7.93 7.73
N HIS A 54 -7.45 7.97 6.45
CA HIS A 54 -7.65 9.12 5.56
C HIS A 54 -8.83 8.92 4.60
N GLN A 55 -9.49 7.77 4.64
CA GLN A 55 -10.66 7.51 3.81
C GLN A 55 -11.83 8.39 4.26
N THR A 56 -12.31 9.25 3.38
CA THR A 56 -13.48 10.12 3.59
C THR A 56 -14.80 9.46 3.17
N LYS A 57 -14.74 8.43 2.32
CA LYS A 57 -15.89 7.62 1.92
C LYS A 57 -15.91 6.36 2.80
N GLN A 58 -17.04 6.14 3.49
CA GLN A 58 -17.31 4.92 4.25
C GLN A 58 -17.04 3.68 3.37
N ASN A 59 -16.28 2.73 3.92
CA ASN A 59 -16.03 1.37 3.42
C ASN A 59 -16.39 1.17 1.94
N MET A 60 -15.38 1.22 1.07
CA MET A 60 -15.47 0.46 -0.18
C MET A 60 -15.89 -0.96 0.21
N LEU A 61 -17.03 -1.40 -0.32
CA LEU A 61 -17.61 -2.69 0.01
C LEU A 61 -16.55 -3.77 -0.20
N ASP A 62 -16.59 -4.80 0.66
CA ASP A 62 -15.77 -5.98 0.46
C ASP A 62 -15.97 -6.50 -0.97
N GLY A 63 -14.88 -6.70 -1.71
CA GLY A 63 -14.91 -7.09 -3.13
C GLY A 63 -15.02 -5.97 -4.17
N PHE A 64 -15.19 -4.69 -3.81
CA PHE A 64 -15.28 -3.59 -4.79
C PHE A 64 -14.07 -3.56 -5.76
N TYR A 65 -12.87 -3.78 -5.22
CA TYR A 65 -11.66 -3.87 -6.04
C TYR A 65 -11.76 -4.97 -7.10
N TRP A 66 -12.26 -6.16 -6.74
CA TRP A 66 -12.39 -7.29 -7.65
C TRP A 66 -13.49 -7.10 -8.69
N ASP A 67 -14.54 -6.34 -8.37
CA ASP A 67 -15.54 -5.91 -9.34
C ASP A 67 -14.92 -4.98 -10.39
N MET A 68 -14.08 -4.02 -9.97
CA MET A 68 -13.35 -3.16 -10.90
C MET A 68 -12.35 -3.94 -11.75
N VAL A 69 -11.65 -4.91 -11.17
CA VAL A 69 -10.76 -5.81 -11.93
C VAL A 69 -11.53 -6.53 -13.04
N HIS A 70 -12.71 -7.09 -12.73
CA HIS A 70 -13.56 -7.72 -13.75
C HIS A 70 -14.06 -6.72 -14.80
N GLN A 71 -14.41 -5.49 -14.43
CA GLN A 71 -14.84 -4.47 -15.39
C GLN A 71 -13.72 -4.06 -16.35
N VAL A 72 -12.49 -3.94 -15.87
CA VAL A 72 -11.33 -3.50 -16.67
C VAL A 72 -10.77 -4.64 -17.52
N PHE A 73 -10.68 -5.85 -16.97
CA PHE A 73 -9.95 -6.97 -17.59
C PHE A 73 -10.84 -8.13 -18.05
N GLY A 74 -12.10 -8.18 -17.62
CA GLY A 74 -13.02 -9.30 -17.88
C GLY A 74 -12.71 -10.58 -17.09
N THR A 75 -11.65 -10.60 -16.27
CA THR A 75 -11.19 -11.75 -15.48
C THR A 75 -10.38 -11.29 -14.26
N THR A 76 -10.33 -12.11 -13.21
CA THR A 76 -9.43 -11.93 -12.06
C THR A 76 -8.08 -12.60 -12.24
N GLU A 77 -7.95 -13.44 -13.28
CA GLU A 77 -6.69 -14.11 -13.61
C GLU A 77 -5.62 -13.09 -13.99
N LEU A 78 -4.42 -13.29 -13.45
CA LEU A 78 -3.30 -12.42 -13.72
C LEU A 78 -2.70 -12.78 -15.09
N SER A 79 -2.63 -11.81 -15.99
CA SER A 79 -2.02 -12.00 -17.30
C SER A 79 -0.50 -12.19 -17.20
N ASP A 80 0.02 -13.21 -17.89
CA ASP A 80 1.47 -13.39 -18.07
C ASP A 80 2.08 -12.41 -19.09
N LYS A 81 1.22 -11.74 -19.87
CA LYS A 81 1.61 -10.76 -20.89
C LYS A 81 1.70 -9.36 -20.27
N PRO A 82 2.66 -8.53 -20.71
CA PRO A 82 2.73 -7.14 -20.29
C PRO A 82 1.40 -6.42 -20.58
N ILE A 83 0.90 -5.69 -19.59
CA ILE A 83 -0.31 -4.87 -19.70
C ILE A 83 0.13 -3.44 -20.01
N MET A 84 -0.60 -2.74 -20.87
CA MET A 84 -0.39 -1.31 -21.09
C MET A 84 -0.71 -0.53 -19.83
N LEU A 85 0.18 0.36 -19.40
CA LEU A 85 -0.05 1.21 -18.23
C LEU A 85 -0.81 2.49 -18.61
N PRO A 86 -1.63 3.07 -17.71
CA PRO A 86 -2.32 4.34 -17.94
C PRO A 86 -1.36 5.51 -18.20
N ALA A 87 -1.80 6.50 -18.96
CA ALA A 87 -0.95 7.64 -19.36
C ALA A 87 -0.46 8.53 -18.19
N PHE A 88 -1.07 8.43 -17.01
CA PHE A 88 -0.65 9.21 -15.84
C PHE A 88 0.64 8.69 -15.19
N VAL A 89 1.08 7.45 -15.50
CA VAL A 89 2.38 6.97 -15.01
C VAL A 89 3.51 7.46 -15.90
N ASP A 90 4.70 7.58 -15.32
CA ASP A 90 5.91 7.80 -16.08
C ASP A 90 6.62 6.46 -16.32
N PRO A 91 6.72 5.97 -17.58
CA PRO A 91 7.38 4.70 -17.90
C PRO A 91 8.85 4.65 -17.45
N ALA A 92 9.54 5.79 -17.37
CA ALA A 92 10.92 5.85 -16.88
C ALA A 92 11.02 5.69 -15.35
N HIS A 93 9.90 5.86 -14.64
CA HIS A 93 9.82 5.83 -13.17
C HIS A 93 8.85 4.77 -12.63
N CYS A 94 8.55 3.72 -13.40
CA CYS A 94 7.87 2.52 -12.91
C CYS A 94 8.81 1.65 -12.05
N LEU A 95 9.22 2.17 -10.88
CA LEU A 95 10.21 1.53 -10.00
C LEU A 95 9.62 0.30 -9.29
N THR A 96 10.16 -0.88 -9.59
CA THR A 96 9.64 -2.16 -9.08
C THR A 96 10.32 -2.65 -7.80
N TYR A 97 11.46 -2.04 -7.42
CA TYR A 97 12.31 -2.47 -6.31
C TYR A 97 12.58 -3.99 -6.34
N HIS A 98 12.23 -4.73 -5.28
CA HIS A 98 12.44 -6.17 -5.16
C HIS A 98 11.19 -7.00 -5.51
N LEU A 99 10.19 -6.43 -6.19
CA LEU A 99 9.03 -7.20 -6.64
C LEU A 99 9.43 -8.29 -7.63
N THR A 100 8.83 -9.46 -7.46
CA THR A 100 8.90 -10.58 -8.41
C THR A 100 8.16 -10.24 -9.70
N ARG A 101 8.25 -11.10 -10.72
CA ARG A 101 7.45 -10.95 -11.95
C ARG A 101 5.95 -10.87 -11.64
N THR A 102 5.46 -11.76 -10.78
CA THR A 102 4.07 -11.74 -10.32
C THR A 102 3.73 -10.46 -9.58
N GLY A 103 4.60 -9.99 -8.68
CA GLY A 103 4.40 -8.73 -7.96
C GLY A 103 4.28 -7.52 -8.89
N ARG A 104 5.08 -7.48 -9.96
CA ARG A 104 4.98 -6.43 -10.99
C ARG A 104 3.66 -6.49 -11.75
N SER A 105 3.24 -7.67 -12.19
CA SER A 105 1.92 -7.85 -12.83
C SER A 105 0.76 -7.41 -11.92
N VAL A 106 0.87 -7.65 -10.61
CA VAL A 106 -0.10 -7.14 -9.63
C VAL A 106 -0.07 -5.61 -9.55
N ALA A 107 1.11 -4.98 -9.52
CA ALA A 107 1.24 -3.53 -9.56
C ALA A 107 0.60 -2.93 -10.82
N ASP A 108 0.88 -3.51 -11.99
CA ASP A 108 0.31 -3.09 -13.27
C ASP A 108 -1.22 -3.11 -13.25
N ARG A 109 -1.80 -4.17 -12.68
CA ARG A 109 -3.26 -4.31 -12.52
C ARG A 109 -3.83 -3.23 -11.60
N ILE A 110 -3.23 -3.02 -10.43
CA ILE A 110 -3.68 -2.02 -9.45
C ILE A 110 -3.71 -0.62 -10.07
N VAL A 111 -2.63 -0.24 -10.77
CA VAL A 111 -2.54 1.08 -11.41
C VAL A 111 -3.60 1.24 -12.50
N ASN A 112 -3.87 0.20 -13.29
CA ASN A 112 -4.94 0.23 -14.30
C ASN A 112 -6.33 0.38 -13.66
N VAL A 113 -6.61 -0.35 -12.58
CA VAL A 113 -7.87 -0.22 -11.83
C VAL A 113 -8.04 1.19 -11.28
N LEU A 114 -6.98 1.78 -10.71
CA LEU A 114 -7.01 3.17 -10.25
C LEU A 114 -7.26 4.16 -11.39
N GLY A 115 -6.69 3.93 -12.57
CA GLY A 115 -6.95 4.77 -13.74
C GLY A 115 -8.40 4.71 -14.23
N TYR A 116 -9.06 3.57 -14.02
CA TYR A 116 -10.47 3.40 -14.36
C TYR A 116 -11.39 4.05 -13.33
N ASP A 117 -11.15 3.84 -12.03
CA ASP A 117 -12.01 4.35 -10.94
C ASP A 117 -11.78 5.84 -10.64
N CYS A 118 -10.57 6.36 -10.89
CA CYS A 118 -10.17 7.73 -10.60
C CYS A 118 -9.75 8.49 -11.88
N PRO A 119 -10.70 8.86 -12.77
CA PRO A 119 -10.39 9.52 -14.04
C PRO A 119 -9.73 10.90 -13.89
N ASP A 120 -9.84 11.53 -12.72
CA ASP A 120 -9.21 12.82 -12.42
C ASP A 120 -7.67 12.71 -12.27
N ILE A 121 -7.13 11.50 -12.11
CA ILE A 121 -5.68 11.26 -12.06
C ILE A 121 -5.13 11.35 -13.49
N THR A 122 -4.65 12.54 -13.86
CA THR A 122 -4.11 12.82 -15.20
C THR A 122 -2.59 12.72 -15.28
N TYR A 123 -1.89 12.93 -14.16
CA TYR A 123 -0.43 12.78 -14.06
C TYR A 123 -0.02 12.45 -12.61
N SER A 124 0.57 11.28 -12.40
CA SER A 124 1.01 10.81 -11.08
C SER A 124 2.16 9.80 -11.20
N PRO A 125 3.40 10.27 -11.51
CA PRO A 125 4.56 9.38 -11.69
C PRO A 125 4.96 8.65 -10.39
N VAL A 126 4.53 9.15 -9.23
CA VAL A 126 4.83 8.58 -7.91
C VAL A 126 3.93 7.40 -7.56
N LEU A 127 2.78 7.25 -8.23
CA LEU A 127 1.78 6.24 -7.89
C LEU A 127 2.34 4.82 -8.06
N TYR A 128 2.99 4.52 -9.18
CA TYR A 128 3.54 3.19 -9.44
C TYR A 128 4.65 2.79 -8.44
N PRO A 129 5.64 3.65 -8.13
CA PRO A 129 6.59 3.38 -7.06
C PRO A 129 5.96 3.13 -5.69
N ILE A 130 4.95 3.91 -5.28
CA ILE A 130 4.27 3.71 -4.00
C ILE A 130 3.54 2.36 -3.97
N THR A 131 2.78 2.03 -5.02
CA THR A 131 2.13 0.73 -5.16
C THR A 131 3.15 -0.40 -5.03
N SER A 132 4.30 -0.26 -5.68
CA SER A 132 5.37 -1.25 -5.60
C SER A 132 5.92 -1.43 -4.18
N ILE A 133 6.10 -0.34 -3.42
CA ILE A 133 6.55 -0.38 -2.02
C ILE A 133 5.51 -1.09 -1.14
N LEU A 134 4.23 -0.75 -1.29
CA LEU A 134 3.14 -1.37 -0.52
C LEU A 134 3.14 -2.89 -0.71
N LEU A 135 3.22 -3.35 -1.96
CA LEU A 135 3.20 -4.78 -2.31
C LEU A 135 4.35 -5.63 -1.72
N HIS A 136 5.38 -5.02 -1.13
CA HIS A 136 6.39 -5.79 -0.38
C HIS A 136 5.88 -6.28 0.98
N PHE A 137 4.82 -5.67 1.51
CA PHE A 137 4.34 -5.91 2.87
C PHE A 137 2.85 -6.23 2.96
N MET A 138 2.07 -6.06 1.88
CA MET A 138 0.63 -6.35 1.83
C MET A 138 0.22 -7.03 0.53
N SER A 139 -0.99 -7.59 0.53
CA SER A 139 -1.65 -8.15 -0.65
C SER A 139 -1.96 -7.07 -1.69
N GLY A 140 -2.24 -7.50 -2.93
CA GLY A 140 -2.69 -6.62 -4.00
C GLY A 140 -4.19 -6.31 -4.00
N GLU A 141 -4.81 -6.44 -2.82
CA GLU A 141 -6.19 -6.09 -2.46
C GLU A 141 -6.13 -5.24 -1.19
#